data_AF-A0A7J5V1A3-F1
#
_entry.id   AF-A0A7J5V1A3-F1
#
_cell.length_a   1.000
_cell.length_b   1.000
_cell.length_c   1.000
_cell.angle_alpha   90.00
_cell.angle_beta   90.00
_cell.angle_gamma   90.00
#
_symmetry.space_group_name_H-M   'P 1'
#
loop_
_entity.id
_entity.type
_entity.pdbx_description
1 polymer ?
#
loop_
_entity_poly.entity_id
_entity_poly.type
_entity_poly.pdbx_seq_one_letter_code
_entity_poly.pdbx_strand_id
1 'polypeptide(L)'
;MKNRISLLIIIILINGFNLFTNAQTTVESGFTFEGLNRTYRLYVPSGYNNQQTVPLLLNLHGYGSNNIEQEQYGDFRPIADTAVFLVVHPNGTLDFNNTMHWNTFGTSNVNDIGFLSALIDTLAQHYNIDLSRVYSTGMSNGGFMSYSLSCALSQKIAAIASVTGTMTTANFMTCLPSRPIPVMHIHGTADGTVPYNGSAFFVPVANIVDFWIDHNNCQTTAEFQQLPDINPNDGCTAERYVYPMGDVGTSVEHYKIIGGGHSWPGAPVNINITNMDFSASKVIWQFLRKYDMTGLMSSSDEMESSVFQIGPNPSNGWVTLTSASANPMKITVYDALGKIQSTYNTEDFSIKIQLKNSGLNYIQVSSKSLTKTYKVVNIQ
;
A
#
# COMPACT_ATOMS: atom_id res chain seq x y z
N MET A 1 2.94 -61.63 -55.36
CA MET A 1 3.89 -61.27 -54.28
C MET A 1 4.08 -59.76 -54.27
N LYS A 2 3.55 -59.06 -53.25
CA LYS A 2 4.16 -57.86 -52.63
C LYS A 2 3.19 -57.20 -51.64
N ASN A 3 3.57 -57.34 -50.36
CA ASN A 3 3.45 -56.46 -49.20
C ASN A 3 2.14 -55.73 -48.89
N ARG A 4 1.46 -56.24 -47.85
CA ARG A 4 0.61 -55.46 -46.94
C ARG A 4 1.48 -54.53 -46.10
N ILE A 5 1.18 -53.23 -46.09
CA ILE A 5 1.69 -52.27 -45.11
C ILE A 5 0.46 -51.82 -44.30
N SER A 6 0.37 -52.29 -43.05
CA SER A 6 -0.59 -51.78 -42.08
C SER A 6 -0.11 -50.42 -41.58
N LEU A 7 -0.88 -49.36 -41.83
CA LEU A 7 -0.63 -48.04 -41.28
C LEU A 7 -1.40 -47.92 -39.95
N LEU A 8 -0.68 -47.94 -38.83
CA LEU A 8 -1.25 -47.69 -37.51
C LEU A 8 -1.38 -46.17 -37.32
N ILE A 9 -2.61 -45.66 -37.23
CA ILE A 9 -2.88 -44.26 -36.88
C ILE A 9 -2.85 -44.16 -35.35
N ILE A 10 -1.81 -43.52 -34.80
CA ILE A 10 -1.74 -43.15 -33.39
C ILE A 10 -2.43 -41.79 -33.24
N ILE A 11 -3.63 -41.78 -32.65
CA ILE A 11 -4.32 -40.56 -32.24
C ILE A 11 -3.72 -40.12 -30.90
N ILE A 12 -2.86 -39.10 -30.94
CA ILE A 12 -2.37 -38.42 -29.73
C ILE A 12 -3.48 -37.48 -29.26
N LEU A 13 -4.24 -37.89 -28.24
CA LEU A 13 -5.14 -37.02 -27.49
C LEU A 13 -4.30 -36.06 -26.64
N ILE A 14 -4.04 -34.86 -27.19
CA ILE A 14 -3.50 -33.74 -26.43
C ILE A 14 -4.64 -33.20 -25.56
N ASN A 15 -4.73 -33.68 -24.32
CA ASN A 15 -5.52 -32.99 -23.29
C ASN A 15 -4.86 -31.65 -23.03
N GLY A 16 -5.36 -30.59 -23.67
CA GLY A 16 -4.98 -29.23 -23.39
C GLY A 16 -5.36 -28.88 -21.96
N PHE A 17 -4.41 -28.99 -21.04
CA PHE A 17 -4.46 -28.25 -19.79
C PHE A 17 -4.41 -26.78 -20.15
N ASN A 18 -5.57 -26.10 -20.13
CA ASN A 18 -5.61 -24.64 -20.16
C ASN A 18 -5.00 -24.16 -18.85
N LEU A 19 -3.70 -23.90 -18.84
CA LEU A 19 -3.08 -23.04 -17.85
C LEU A 19 -3.64 -21.64 -18.11
N PHE A 20 -4.64 -21.23 -17.33
CA PHE A 20 -5.03 -19.83 -17.26
C PHE A 20 -3.86 -19.08 -16.62
N THR A 21 -2.99 -18.52 -17.46
CA THR A 21 -2.06 -17.48 -17.02
C THR A 21 -2.91 -16.24 -16.78
N ASN A 22 -3.23 -15.95 -15.52
CA ASN A 22 -3.84 -14.66 -15.17
C ASN A 22 -2.75 -13.59 -15.34
N ALA A 23 -2.71 -12.97 -16.52
CA ALA A 23 -1.91 -11.79 -16.72
C ALA A 23 -2.43 -10.67 -15.81
N GLN A 24 -1.53 -9.80 -15.36
CA GLN A 24 -1.89 -8.51 -14.76
C GLN A 24 -2.95 -7.84 -15.66
N THR A 25 -4.10 -7.51 -15.09
CA THR A 25 -5.20 -6.95 -15.86
C THR A 25 -5.80 -5.76 -15.14
N THR A 26 -5.84 -4.61 -15.81
CA THR A 26 -6.71 -3.50 -15.43
C THR A 26 -8.05 -3.68 -16.14
N VAL A 27 -9.11 -3.84 -15.36
CA VAL A 27 -10.48 -3.99 -15.84
C VAL A 27 -11.19 -2.65 -15.68
N GLU A 28 -11.68 -2.10 -16.78
CA GLU A 28 -12.56 -0.93 -16.77
C GLU A 28 -14.01 -1.40 -16.82
N SER A 29 -14.82 -0.96 -15.86
CA SER A 29 -16.23 -1.33 -15.79
C SER A 29 -17.04 -0.27 -15.08
N GLY A 30 -18.34 -0.51 -14.96
CA GLY A 30 -19.26 0.37 -14.28
C GLY A 30 -20.62 -0.26 -14.08
N PHE A 31 -21.43 0.36 -13.24
CA PHE A 31 -22.80 -0.03 -13.00
C PHE A 31 -23.65 1.19 -12.67
N THR A 32 -24.96 1.05 -12.85
CA THR A 32 -25.91 2.10 -12.48
C THR A 32 -26.15 2.09 -10.98
N PHE A 33 -25.93 3.22 -10.32
CA PHE A 33 -26.27 3.44 -8.92
C PHE A 33 -27.11 4.71 -8.81
N GLU A 34 -28.32 4.61 -8.24
CA GLU A 34 -29.28 5.72 -8.11
C GLU A 34 -29.54 6.47 -9.43
N GLY A 35 -29.61 5.72 -10.55
CA GLY A 35 -29.85 6.28 -11.88
C GLY A 35 -28.63 6.93 -12.55
N LEU A 36 -27.47 6.94 -11.89
CA LEU A 36 -26.22 7.44 -12.43
C LEU A 36 -25.34 6.29 -12.89
N ASN A 37 -24.72 6.42 -14.08
CA ASN A 37 -23.69 5.48 -14.52
C ASN A 37 -22.39 5.76 -13.75
N ARG A 38 -21.96 4.82 -12.90
CA ARG A 38 -20.76 4.95 -12.08
C ARG A 38 -19.68 4.02 -12.61
N THR A 39 -18.50 4.56 -12.90
CA THR A 39 -17.40 3.81 -13.52
C THR A 39 -16.22 3.64 -12.57
N TYR A 40 -15.44 2.59 -12.79
CA TYR A 40 -14.24 2.28 -12.01
C TYR A 40 -13.20 1.54 -12.86
N ARG A 41 -11.94 1.65 -12.44
CA ARG A 41 -10.83 0.81 -12.89
C ARG A 41 -10.44 -0.12 -11.76
N LEU A 42 -10.49 -1.42 -11.99
CA LEU A 42 -10.00 -2.42 -11.06
C LEU A 42 -8.67 -2.97 -11.55
N TYR A 43 -7.65 -2.86 -10.71
CA TYR A 43 -6.39 -3.55 -10.90
C TYR A 43 -6.42 -4.92 -10.25
N VAL A 44 -6.25 -5.96 -11.07
CA VAL A 44 -6.10 -7.35 -10.63
C VAL A 44 -4.62 -7.73 -10.73
N PRO A 45 -3.93 -7.98 -9.60
CA PRO A 45 -2.51 -8.28 -9.61
C PRO A 45 -2.25 -9.66 -10.21
N SER A 46 -1.06 -9.83 -10.81
CA SER A 46 -0.64 -11.07 -11.47
C SER A 46 -0.69 -12.31 -10.57
N GLY A 47 -0.46 -12.14 -9.26
CA GLY A 47 -0.54 -13.22 -8.27
C GLY A 47 -1.96 -13.63 -7.86
N TYR A 48 -3.00 -12.90 -8.30
CA TYR A 48 -4.37 -13.21 -7.93
C TYR A 48 -4.90 -14.46 -8.63
N ASN A 49 -5.52 -15.33 -7.83
CA ASN A 49 -6.31 -16.44 -8.31
C ASN A 49 -7.58 -16.53 -7.45
N ASN A 50 -8.69 -16.97 -8.03
CA ASN A 50 -9.98 -17.05 -7.33
C ASN A 50 -10.03 -18.10 -6.18
N GLN A 51 -8.90 -18.67 -5.77
CA GLN A 51 -8.84 -19.68 -4.69
C GLN A 51 -8.46 -19.08 -3.33
N GLN A 52 -7.88 -17.87 -3.31
CA GLN A 52 -7.49 -17.17 -2.08
C GLN A 52 -8.36 -15.94 -1.85
N THR A 53 -8.66 -15.62 -0.59
CA THR A 53 -9.29 -14.36 -0.22
C THR A 53 -8.24 -13.27 -0.13
N VAL A 54 -8.46 -12.14 -0.80
CA VAL A 54 -7.49 -11.03 -0.84
C VAL A 54 -8.10 -9.73 -0.34
N PRO A 55 -7.30 -8.80 0.21
CA PRO A 55 -7.77 -7.47 0.58
C PRO A 55 -8.25 -6.67 -0.63
N LEU A 56 -9.10 -5.67 -0.37
CA LEU A 56 -9.52 -4.65 -1.33
C LEU A 56 -9.09 -3.27 -0.84
N LEU A 57 -8.41 -2.51 -1.71
CA LEU A 57 -8.10 -1.10 -1.49
C LEU A 57 -8.94 -0.22 -2.40
N LEU A 58 -9.80 0.64 -1.83
CA LEU A 58 -10.39 1.78 -2.53
C LEU A 58 -9.34 2.89 -2.61
N ASN A 59 -8.96 3.31 -3.82
CA ASN A 59 -7.98 4.39 -4.05
C ASN A 59 -8.65 5.56 -4.78
N LEU A 60 -8.98 6.61 -4.04
CA LEU A 60 -9.94 7.64 -4.42
C LEU A 60 -9.25 8.92 -4.92
N HIS A 61 -9.68 9.41 -6.09
CA HIS A 61 -9.11 10.58 -6.75
C HIS A 61 -9.42 11.91 -6.03
N GLY A 62 -8.58 12.93 -6.25
CA GLY A 62 -8.81 14.31 -5.80
C GLY A 62 -9.82 15.07 -6.68
N TYR A 63 -10.22 16.27 -6.26
CA TYR A 63 -11.16 17.11 -7.04
C TYR A 63 -10.53 17.50 -8.38
N GLY A 64 -11.28 17.32 -9.47
CA GLY A 64 -10.82 17.56 -10.85
C GLY A 64 -9.94 16.46 -11.46
N SER A 65 -9.52 15.48 -10.66
CA SER A 65 -8.83 14.27 -11.12
C SER A 65 -9.84 13.18 -11.52
N ASN A 66 -9.35 12.00 -11.89
CA ASN A 66 -10.15 10.84 -12.26
C ASN A 66 -9.42 9.54 -11.89
N ASN A 67 -10.05 8.40 -12.17
CA ASN A 67 -9.51 7.09 -11.87
C ASN A 67 -8.16 6.75 -12.56
N ILE A 68 -7.88 7.29 -13.75
CA ILE A 68 -6.60 7.07 -14.46
C ILE A 68 -5.50 7.85 -13.77
N GLU A 69 -5.76 9.12 -13.47
CA GLU A 69 -4.77 10.00 -12.83
C GLU A 69 -4.44 9.52 -11.41
N GLN A 70 -5.44 9.14 -10.61
CA GLN A 70 -5.21 8.59 -9.27
C GLN A 70 -4.39 7.28 -9.31
N GLU A 71 -4.63 6.41 -10.31
CA GLU A 71 -3.82 5.19 -10.51
C GLU A 71 -2.35 5.53 -10.82
N GLN A 72 -2.06 6.69 -11.41
CA GLN A 72 -0.70 7.11 -11.78
C GLN A 72 0.08 7.75 -10.63
N TYR A 73 -0.50 8.74 -9.93
CA TYR A 73 0.23 9.41 -8.83
C TYR A 73 0.10 8.68 -7.50
N GLY A 74 -1.00 7.96 -7.28
CA GLY A 74 -1.21 7.07 -6.14
C GLY A 74 -1.03 5.61 -6.53
N ASP A 75 0.06 5.26 -7.22
CA ASP A 75 0.22 3.93 -7.83
C ASP A 75 0.47 2.85 -6.76
N PHE A 76 -0.47 1.92 -6.62
CA PHE A 76 -0.35 0.73 -5.78
C PHE A 76 -0.11 -0.55 -6.59
N ARG A 77 -0.09 -0.48 -7.93
CA ARG A 77 -0.04 -1.68 -8.79
C ARG A 77 1.19 -2.56 -8.54
N PRO A 78 2.43 -2.00 -8.45
CA PRO A 78 3.61 -2.82 -8.13
C PRO A 78 3.55 -3.43 -6.73
N ILE A 79 2.89 -2.75 -5.78
CA ILE A 79 2.70 -3.23 -4.41
C ILE A 79 1.68 -4.37 -4.42
N ALA A 80 0.59 -4.23 -5.17
CA ALA A 80 -0.45 -5.23 -5.35
C ALA A 80 0.06 -6.50 -6.02
N ASP A 81 0.98 -6.42 -6.99
CA ASP A 81 1.63 -7.61 -7.55
C ASP A 81 2.44 -8.40 -6.52
N THR A 82 3.07 -7.71 -5.58
CA THR A 82 3.93 -8.35 -4.58
C THR A 82 3.14 -8.86 -3.38
N ALA A 83 2.18 -8.07 -2.89
CA ALA A 83 1.40 -8.36 -1.68
C ALA A 83 0.03 -9.00 -1.96
N VAL A 84 -0.34 -9.13 -3.24
CA VAL A 84 -1.55 -9.80 -3.74
C VAL A 84 -2.84 -9.26 -3.10
N PHE A 85 -3.22 -8.05 -3.51
CA PHE A 85 -4.49 -7.42 -3.15
C PHE A 85 -5.10 -6.68 -4.36
N LEU A 86 -6.42 -6.50 -4.35
CA LEU A 86 -7.11 -5.76 -5.40
C LEU A 86 -7.08 -4.26 -5.10
N VAL A 87 -6.91 -3.45 -6.14
CA VAL A 87 -6.99 -1.99 -6.04
C VAL A 87 -8.06 -1.49 -6.98
N VAL A 88 -9.06 -0.78 -6.47
CA VAL A 88 -10.08 -0.16 -7.31
C VAL A 88 -9.96 1.37 -7.25
N HIS A 89 -9.95 1.97 -8.43
CA HIS A 89 -9.97 3.40 -8.67
C HIS A 89 -11.35 3.77 -9.25
N PRO A 90 -12.34 4.11 -8.42
CA PRO A 90 -13.63 4.56 -8.89
C PRO A 90 -13.60 6.03 -9.32
N ASN A 91 -14.50 6.40 -10.24
CA ASN A 91 -14.79 7.80 -10.54
C ASN A 91 -15.89 8.34 -9.61
N GLY A 92 -15.69 9.58 -9.17
CA GLY A 92 -16.74 10.45 -8.65
C GLY A 92 -17.70 10.88 -9.76
N THR A 93 -18.52 11.89 -9.46
CA THR A 93 -19.46 12.45 -10.43
C THR A 93 -19.04 13.86 -10.84
N LEU A 94 -19.62 14.38 -11.92
CA LEU A 94 -19.39 15.77 -12.30
C LEU A 94 -20.21 16.70 -11.39
N ASP A 95 -19.60 17.77 -10.91
CA ASP A 95 -20.30 18.86 -10.22
C ASP A 95 -20.94 19.83 -11.22
N PHE A 96 -21.52 20.93 -10.70
CA PHE A 96 -22.16 21.96 -11.51
C PHE A 96 -21.19 22.71 -12.46
N ASN A 97 -19.88 22.62 -12.22
CA ASN A 97 -18.83 23.17 -13.09
C ASN A 97 -18.25 22.12 -14.05
N ASN A 98 -18.91 20.96 -14.21
CA ASN A 98 -18.41 19.82 -14.97
C ASN A 98 -17.04 19.30 -14.49
N THR A 99 -16.77 19.40 -13.19
CA THR A 99 -15.52 18.93 -12.59
C THR A 99 -15.79 17.66 -11.81
N MET A 100 -14.96 16.63 -12.04
CA MET A 100 -15.13 15.34 -11.38
C MET A 100 -14.78 15.44 -9.89
N HIS A 101 -15.69 14.98 -9.03
CA HIS A 101 -15.58 15.15 -7.59
C HIS A 101 -16.30 14.05 -6.81
N TRP A 102 -15.92 13.96 -5.54
CA TRP A 102 -16.67 13.31 -4.48
C TRP A 102 -17.47 14.36 -3.71
N ASN A 103 -18.71 14.05 -3.37
CA ASN A 103 -19.61 14.91 -2.61
C ASN A 103 -19.27 14.94 -1.11
N THR A 104 -18.05 15.39 -0.76
CA THR A 104 -17.59 15.55 0.63
C THR A 104 -17.78 16.97 1.15
N PHE A 105 -18.00 17.93 0.26
CA PHE A 105 -18.10 19.35 0.56
C PHE A 105 -19.54 19.84 0.65
N GLY A 106 -20.53 18.96 0.46
CA GLY A 106 -21.95 19.32 0.45
C GLY A 106 -22.36 20.20 -0.74
N THR A 107 -21.60 20.11 -1.84
CA THR A 107 -21.80 20.90 -3.06
C THR A 107 -22.66 20.18 -4.10
N SER A 108 -23.06 18.93 -3.84
CA SER A 108 -24.01 18.18 -4.67
C SER A 108 -24.93 17.31 -3.80
N ASN A 109 -25.89 16.64 -4.43
CA ASN A 109 -26.82 15.70 -3.77
C ASN A 109 -26.49 14.23 -4.08
N VAL A 110 -25.31 13.96 -4.65
CA VAL A 110 -24.93 12.60 -5.05
C VAL A 110 -24.54 11.78 -3.81
N ASN A 111 -25.06 10.55 -3.73
CA ASN A 111 -24.75 9.60 -2.67
C ASN A 111 -23.49 8.78 -2.99
N ASP A 112 -22.32 9.41 -2.82
CA ASP A 112 -21.04 8.73 -3.09
C ASP A 112 -20.69 7.65 -2.06
N ILE A 113 -21.08 7.83 -0.80
CA ILE A 113 -20.90 6.82 0.25
C ILE A 113 -21.67 5.54 -0.11
N GLY A 114 -22.93 5.68 -0.52
CA GLY A 114 -23.77 4.57 -0.96
C GLY A 114 -23.20 3.88 -2.20
N PHE A 115 -22.72 4.65 -3.18
CA PHE A 115 -22.06 4.09 -4.36
C PHE A 115 -20.82 3.28 -3.99
N LEU A 116 -19.92 3.82 -3.15
CA LEU A 116 -18.69 3.13 -2.76
C LEU A 116 -18.99 1.87 -1.94
N SER A 117 -20.03 1.89 -1.09
CA SER A 117 -20.54 0.70 -0.40
C SER A 117 -21.04 -0.36 -1.40
N ALA A 118 -21.82 0.04 -2.40
CA ALA A 118 -22.33 -0.85 -3.44
C ALA A 118 -21.22 -1.38 -4.36
N LEU A 119 -20.16 -0.60 -4.60
CA LEU A 119 -18.99 -1.02 -5.36
C LEU A 119 -18.24 -2.14 -4.64
N ILE A 120 -18.02 -2.03 -3.32
CA ILE A 120 -17.44 -3.11 -2.52
C ILE A 120 -18.25 -4.40 -2.69
N ASP A 121 -19.57 -4.31 -2.54
CA ASP A 121 -20.47 -5.47 -2.66
C ASP A 121 -20.47 -6.05 -4.08
N THR A 122 -20.41 -5.20 -5.10
CA THR A 122 -20.35 -5.62 -6.51
C THR A 122 -19.05 -6.36 -6.82
N LEU A 123 -17.92 -5.84 -6.35
CA LEU A 123 -16.63 -6.50 -6.55
C LEU A 123 -16.55 -7.84 -5.80
N ALA A 124 -17.10 -7.92 -4.59
CA ALA A 124 -17.14 -9.15 -3.81
C ALA A 124 -17.99 -10.27 -4.44
N GLN A 125 -18.90 -9.93 -5.36
CA GLN A 125 -19.64 -10.92 -6.16
C GLN A 125 -18.81 -11.51 -7.30
N HIS A 126 -17.71 -10.88 -7.70
CA HIS A 126 -16.92 -11.26 -8.88
C HIS A 126 -15.51 -11.73 -8.51
N TYR A 127 -15.01 -11.30 -7.35
CA TYR A 127 -13.69 -11.60 -6.82
C TYR A 127 -13.80 -12.12 -5.38
N ASN A 128 -12.89 -13.00 -4.99
CA ASN A 128 -12.81 -13.57 -3.65
C ASN A 128 -12.15 -12.55 -2.71
N ILE A 129 -12.93 -11.55 -2.28
CA ILE A 129 -12.48 -10.45 -1.44
C ILE A 129 -12.66 -10.82 0.03
N ASP A 130 -11.62 -10.61 0.82
CA ASP A 130 -11.72 -10.63 2.27
C ASP A 130 -12.43 -9.36 2.76
N LEU A 131 -13.73 -9.47 3.02
CA LEU A 131 -14.54 -8.35 3.50
C LEU A 131 -14.14 -7.85 4.89
N SER A 132 -13.30 -8.59 5.63
CA SER A 132 -12.69 -8.09 6.86
C SER A 132 -11.48 -7.18 6.60
N ARG A 133 -10.97 -7.14 5.36
CA ARG A 133 -9.79 -6.36 4.94
C ARG A 133 -10.09 -5.48 3.73
N VAL A 134 -11.09 -4.61 3.89
CA VAL A 134 -11.38 -3.54 2.93
C VAL A 134 -10.87 -2.23 3.50
N TYR A 135 -10.08 -1.52 2.71
CA TYR A 135 -9.42 -0.28 3.12
C TYR A 135 -9.79 0.86 2.19
N SER A 136 -9.63 2.10 2.67
CA SER A 136 -9.79 3.30 1.85
C SER A 136 -8.57 4.20 1.95
N THR A 137 -8.14 4.71 0.80
CA THR A 137 -7.15 5.78 0.71
C THR A 137 -7.52 6.74 -0.41
N GLY A 138 -6.98 7.96 -0.36
CA GLY A 138 -7.14 8.90 -1.46
C GLY A 138 -6.39 10.20 -1.22
N MET A 139 -6.33 11.01 -2.27
CA MET A 139 -5.70 12.33 -2.23
C MET A 139 -6.75 13.44 -2.14
N SER A 140 -6.49 14.50 -1.38
CA SER A 140 -7.33 15.70 -1.37
C SER A 140 -8.81 15.35 -1.12
N ASN A 141 -9.74 15.72 -2.01
CA ASN A 141 -11.16 15.31 -1.97
C ASN A 141 -11.39 13.79 -1.79
N GLY A 142 -10.53 12.93 -2.34
CA GLY A 142 -10.55 11.47 -2.09
C GLY A 142 -10.06 11.08 -0.68
N GLY A 143 -9.19 11.88 -0.08
CA GLY A 143 -8.82 11.80 1.33
C GLY A 143 -9.97 12.20 2.26
N PHE A 144 -10.68 13.30 1.95
CA PHE A 144 -11.93 13.66 2.62
C PHE A 144 -12.98 12.55 2.51
N MET A 145 -13.08 11.90 1.35
CA MET A 145 -14.00 10.78 1.16
C MET A 145 -13.57 9.57 1.98
N SER A 146 -12.27 9.27 2.09
CA SER A 146 -11.78 8.18 2.95
C SER A 146 -12.16 8.40 4.43
N TYR A 147 -12.07 9.63 4.94
CA TYR A 147 -12.62 9.96 6.26
C TYR A 147 -14.15 9.77 6.32
N SER A 148 -14.88 10.27 5.31
CA SER A 148 -16.34 10.11 5.24
C SER A 148 -16.75 8.63 5.27
N LEU A 149 -16.01 7.75 4.58
CA LEU A 149 -16.23 6.30 4.61
C LEU A 149 -15.92 5.70 5.97
N SER A 150 -14.87 6.13 6.67
CA SER A 150 -14.59 5.64 8.02
C SER A 150 -15.71 5.99 9.01
N CYS A 151 -16.31 7.17 8.88
CA CYS A 151 -17.44 7.60 9.70
C CYS A 151 -18.71 6.81 9.37
N ALA A 152 -19.07 6.73 8.08
CA ALA A 152 -20.37 6.20 7.64
C ALA A 152 -20.39 4.68 7.44
N LEU A 153 -19.26 4.08 7.04
CA LEU A 153 -19.09 2.66 6.73
C LEU A 153 -18.08 1.98 7.65
N SER A 154 -18.05 2.38 8.94
CA SER A 154 -17.20 1.76 9.98
C SER A 154 -17.36 0.25 10.14
N GLN A 155 -18.42 -0.34 9.56
CA GLN A 155 -18.68 -1.79 9.52
C GLN A 155 -18.20 -2.49 8.24
N LYS A 156 -17.66 -1.73 7.27
CA LYS A 156 -17.09 -2.26 6.02
C LYS A 156 -15.64 -1.82 5.81
N ILE A 157 -15.16 -0.80 6.50
CA ILE A 157 -13.80 -0.26 6.33
C ILE A 157 -12.95 -0.60 7.55
N ALA A 158 -11.92 -1.42 7.34
CA ALA A 158 -11.04 -1.91 8.39
C ALA A 158 -10.01 -0.86 8.83
N ALA A 159 -9.50 -0.05 7.91
CA ALA A 159 -8.54 1.03 8.16
C ALA A 159 -8.55 2.03 7.00
N ILE A 160 -8.12 3.27 7.27
CA ILE A 160 -7.99 4.30 6.25
C ILE A 160 -6.63 4.98 6.25
N ALA A 161 -6.25 5.53 5.09
CA ALA A 161 -5.21 6.52 4.97
C ALA A 161 -5.72 7.74 4.21
N SER A 162 -5.25 8.93 4.56
CA SER A 162 -5.55 10.15 3.82
C SER A 162 -4.26 10.86 3.43
N VAL A 163 -4.19 11.32 2.18
CA VAL A 163 -3.09 12.15 1.67
C VAL A 163 -3.67 13.53 1.33
N THR A 164 -3.19 14.57 1.99
CA THR A 164 -3.57 15.98 1.78
C THR A 164 -5.09 16.28 1.85
N GLY A 165 -5.90 15.36 2.36
CA GLY A 165 -7.33 15.55 2.63
C GLY A 165 -7.60 15.48 4.13
N THR A 166 -8.33 16.44 4.68
CA THR A 166 -8.74 16.44 6.10
C THR A 166 -10.21 16.03 6.23
N MET A 167 -10.91 16.52 7.25
CA MET A 167 -12.37 16.48 7.31
C MET A 167 -12.91 17.89 7.17
N THR A 168 -14.10 18.01 6.59
CA THR A 168 -14.85 19.27 6.70
C THR A 168 -15.35 19.44 8.13
N THR A 169 -15.56 20.67 8.58
CA THR A 169 -16.12 20.94 9.92
C THR A 169 -17.45 20.21 10.12
N ALA A 170 -18.29 20.12 9.08
CA ALA A 170 -19.56 19.40 9.13
C ALA A 170 -19.39 17.88 9.30
N ASN A 171 -18.47 17.26 8.54
CA ASN A 171 -18.20 15.84 8.68
C ASN A 171 -17.55 15.51 10.04
N PHE A 172 -16.64 16.37 10.52
CA PHE A 172 -16.01 16.24 11.83
C PHE A 172 -17.01 16.24 12.99
N MET A 173 -17.99 17.15 12.98
CA MET A 173 -19.01 17.23 14.03
C MET A 173 -19.98 16.04 14.04
N THR A 174 -20.08 15.28 12.95
CA THR A 174 -21.04 14.18 12.78
C THR A 174 -20.38 12.82 12.64
N CYS A 175 -19.04 12.75 12.70
CA CYS A 175 -18.31 11.51 12.58
C CYS A 175 -18.42 10.71 13.88
N LEU A 176 -19.19 9.62 13.84
CA LEU A 176 -19.39 8.71 14.96
C LEU A 176 -19.22 7.25 14.50
N PRO A 177 -17.99 6.81 14.18
CA PRO A 177 -17.74 5.42 13.82
C PRO A 177 -18.16 4.48 14.95
N SER A 178 -18.72 3.32 14.62
CA SER A 178 -19.23 2.36 15.61
C SER A 178 -18.14 1.47 16.24
N ARG A 179 -16.89 1.62 15.79
CA ARG A 179 -15.73 0.87 16.26
C ARG A 179 -14.44 1.70 16.15
N PRO A 180 -13.35 1.31 16.85
CA PRO A 180 -12.02 1.83 16.59
C PRO A 180 -11.59 1.57 15.14
N ILE A 181 -10.98 2.56 14.49
CA ILE A 181 -10.49 2.50 13.11
C ILE A 181 -9.06 3.03 13.06
N PRO A 182 -8.07 2.21 12.67
CA PRO A 182 -6.72 2.69 12.39
C PRO A 182 -6.72 3.76 11.29
N VAL A 183 -6.03 4.87 11.54
CA VAL A 183 -5.94 6.01 10.61
C VAL A 183 -4.48 6.38 10.36
N MET A 184 -4.12 6.54 9.08
CA MET A 184 -2.90 7.24 8.67
C MET A 184 -3.24 8.58 8.01
N HIS A 185 -2.49 9.63 8.31
CA HIS A 185 -2.63 10.94 7.70
C HIS A 185 -1.29 11.47 7.20
N ILE A 186 -1.21 11.84 5.91
CA ILE A 186 -0.01 12.40 5.28
C ILE A 186 -0.33 13.81 4.79
N HIS A 187 0.44 14.83 5.20
CA HIS A 187 0.13 16.21 4.86
C HIS A 187 1.35 17.14 4.81
N GLY A 188 1.36 18.04 3.82
CA GLY A 188 2.36 19.09 3.67
C GLY A 188 2.09 20.30 4.55
N THR A 189 3.10 20.82 5.27
CA THR A 189 2.91 22.02 6.09
C THR A 189 2.76 23.30 5.27
N ALA A 190 3.16 23.28 3.99
CA ALA A 190 3.02 24.37 3.03
C ALA A 190 1.91 24.10 1.99
N ASP A 191 0.97 23.20 2.32
CA ASP A 191 -0.19 22.92 1.48
C ASP A 191 -1.06 24.17 1.32
N GLY A 192 -1.07 24.72 0.10
CA GLY A 192 -1.83 25.91 -0.26
C GLY A 192 -3.27 25.65 -0.70
N THR A 193 -3.69 24.38 -0.79
CA THR A 193 -5.03 23.98 -1.24
C THR A 193 -5.89 23.53 -0.06
N VAL A 194 -5.35 22.66 0.79
CA VAL A 194 -5.95 22.24 2.06
C VAL A 194 -4.97 22.65 3.16
N PRO A 195 -5.17 23.81 3.82
CA PRO A 195 -4.19 24.31 4.76
C PRO A 195 -3.97 23.33 5.93
N TYR A 196 -2.71 23.02 6.22
CA TYR A 196 -2.32 22.13 7.32
C TYR A 196 -2.90 22.58 8.68
N ASN A 197 -2.91 23.90 8.93
CA ASN A 197 -3.46 24.51 10.13
C ASN A 197 -4.99 24.73 10.05
N GLY A 198 -5.64 24.16 9.05
CA GLY A 198 -7.08 24.27 8.84
C GLY A 198 -7.54 25.63 8.29
N SER A 199 -8.85 25.74 8.14
CA SER A 199 -9.58 26.94 7.74
C SER A 199 -10.94 26.95 8.42
N ALA A 200 -11.81 27.91 8.10
CA ALA A 200 -13.20 27.87 8.58
C ALA A 200 -13.96 26.61 8.13
N PHE A 201 -13.55 26.00 7.02
CA PHE A 201 -14.23 24.87 6.41
C PHE A 201 -13.48 23.53 6.56
N PHE A 202 -12.14 23.57 6.68
CA PHE A 202 -11.30 22.39 6.82
C PHE A 202 -10.73 22.31 8.23
N VAL A 203 -10.90 21.17 8.88
CA VAL A 203 -10.38 20.95 10.23
C VAL A 203 -8.84 20.88 10.18
N PRO A 204 -8.12 21.53 11.12
CA PRO A 204 -6.66 21.44 11.20
C PRO A 204 -6.19 19.99 11.36
N VAL A 205 -5.03 19.66 10.77
CA VAL A 205 -4.48 18.30 10.83
C VAL A 205 -4.29 17.82 12.27
N ALA A 206 -3.82 18.70 13.17
CA ALA A 206 -3.66 18.38 14.59
C ALA A 206 -5.00 17.91 15.21
N ASN A 207 -6.09 18.62 14.98
CA ASN A 207 -7.42 18.26 15.50
C ASN A 207 -7.94 16.94 14.91
N ILE A 208 -7.62 16.62 13.65
CA ILE A 208 -7.97 15.33 13.06
C ILE A 208 -7.21 14.20 13.75
N VAL A 209 -5.91 14.38 13.95
CA VAL A 209 -5.05 13.39 14.64
C VAL A 209 -5.56 13.18 16.06
N ASP A 210 -5.81 14.25 16.82
CA ASP A 210 -6.33 14.19 18.19
C ASP A 210 -7.69 13.47 18.25
N PHE A 211 -8.61 13.79 17.33
CA PHE A 211 -9.92 13.12 17.26
C PHE A 211 -9.77 11.60 17.10
N TRP A 212 -8.88 11.14 16.22
CA TRP A 212 -8.69 9.70 16.01
C TRP A 212 -7.89 9.04 17.13
N ILE A 213 -7.00 9.76 17.81
CA ILE A 213 -6.33 9.27 19.03
C ILE A 213 -7.39 9.01 20.10
N ASP A 214 -8.26 9.98 20.35
CA ASP A 214 -9.32 9.89 21.35
C ASP A 214 -10.34 8.80 20.98
N HIS A 215 -10.82 8.77 19.73
CA HIS A 215 -11.78 7.78 19.25
C HIS A 215 -11.25 6.34 19.37
N ASN A 216 -9.95 6.14 19.12
CA ASN A 216 -9.30 4.84 19.21
C ASN A 216 -8.75 4.51 20.60
N ASN A 217 -8.83 5.42 21.57
CA ASN A 217 -8.17 5.28 22.88
C ASN A 217 -6.65 5.00 22.76
N CYS A 218 -5.98 5.63 21.80
CA CYS A 218 -4.53 5.51 21.60
C CYS A 218 -3.73 6.18 22.73
N GLN A 219 -2.45 5.82 22.86
CA GLN A 219 -1.52 6.63 23.64
C GLN A 219 -1.40 8.03 23.05
N THR A 220 -1.35 9.04 23.92
CA THR A 220 -1.26 10.45 23.51
C THR A 220 0.18 10.93 23.26
N THR A 221 1.18 10.18 23.72
CA THR A 221 2.59 10.45 23.41
C THR A 221 2.98 9.71 22.15
N ALA A 222 3.44 10.45 21.13
CA ALA A 222 3.86 9.87 19.87
C ALA A 222 5.25 9.21 19.97
N GLU A 223 5.39 8.06 19.31
CA GLU A 223 6.70 7.59 18.86
C GLU A 223 7.12 8.45 17.65
N PHE A 224 8.14 9.28 17.86
CA PHE A 224 8.64 10.21 16.85
C PHE A 224 9.80 9.62 16.05
N GLN A 225 9.78 9.85 14.74
CA GLN A 225 10.87 9.51 13.84
C GLN A 225 11.06 10.61 12.79
N GLN A 226 12.26 11.18 12.73
CA GLN A 226 12.71 11.95 11.57
C GLN A 226 13.01 10.98 10.42
N LEU A 227 12.40 11.17 9.25
CA LEU A 227 12.76 10.39 8.07
C LEU A 227 14.06 10.92 7.45
N PRO A 228 14.92 10.05 6.90
CA PRO A 228 16.10 10.49 6.15
C PRO A 228 15.70 11.32 4.93
N ASP A 229 16.34 12.46 4.77
CA ASP A 229 16.28 13.29 3.57
C ASP A 229 17.17 12.66 2.48
N ILE A 230 16.59 11.77 1.67
CA ILE A 230 17.30 11.08 0.59
C ILE A 230 17.27 11.89 -0.71
N ASN A 231 16.38 12.89 -0.82
CA ASN A 231 16.33 13.82 -1.95
C ASN A 231 16.34 15.29 -1.47
N PRO A 232 17.53 15.81 -1.09
CA PRO A 232 17.65 17.13 -0.46
C PRO A 232 17.33 18.32 -1.38
N ASN A 233 17.05 18.06 -2.66
CA ASN A 233 16.71 19.10 -3.65
C ASN A 233 15.21 19.22 -3.89
N ASP A 234 14.37 18.41 -3.23
CA ASP A 234 12.92 18.47 -3.40
C ASP A 234 12.25 19.60 -2.60
N GLY A 235 13.01 20.26 -1.71
CA GLY A 235 12.58 21.45 -0.98
C GLY A 235 11.76 21.16 0.28
N CYS A 236 11.71 19.91 0.74
CA CYS A 236 10.98 19.53 1.94
C CYS A 236 11.68 18.39 2.70
N THR A 237 11.18 18.08 3.90
CA THR A 237 11.61 16.91 4.68
C THR A 237 10.39 16.26 5.34
N ALA A 238 10.52 15.07 5.91
CA ALA A 238 9.41 14.35 6.50
C ALA A 238 9.66 13.91 7.95
N GLU A 239 8.65 14.13 8.79
CA GLU A 239 8.54 13.65 10.17
C GLU A 239 7.42 12.60 10.25
N ARG A 240 7.63 11.54 11.02
CA ARG A 240 6.62 10.51 11.30
C ARG A 240 6.31 10.48 12.80
N TYR A 241 5.03 10.46 13.11
CA TYR A 241 4.46 10.34 14.46
C TYR A 241 3.55 9.12 14.50
N VAL A 242 3.74 8.24 15.47
CA VAL A 242 2.87 7.07 15.71
C VAL A 242 2.28 7.16 17.10
N TYR A 243 0.97 7.02 17.19
CA TYR A 243 0.21 6.94 18.43
C TYR A 243 -0.32 5.49 18.57
N PRO A 244 0.44 4.61 19.24
CA PRO A 244 0.16 3.19 19.27
C PRO A 244 -0.85 2.82 20.37
N MET A 245 -1.07 1.52 20.53
CA MET A 245 -1.81 0.91 21.64
C MET A 245 -3.25 1.43 21.81
N GLY A 246 -3.91 1.77 20.71
CA GLY A 246 -5.35 1.99 20.74
C GLY A 246 -6.11 0.68 20.99
N ASP A 247 -7.41 0.80 21.24
CA ASP A 247 -8.33 -0.31 21.36
C ASP A 247 -8.15 -1.28 20.21
N VAL A 248 -8.23 -2.58 20.52
CA VAL A 248 -7.99 -3.70 19.59
C VAL A 248 -6.67 -3.58 18.80
N GLY A 249 -5.67 -2.90 19.36
CA GLY A 249 -4.34 -2.72 18.75
C GLY A 249 -4.29 -1.68 17.64
N THR A 250 -5.33 -0.84 17.49
CA THR A 250 -5.34 0.25 16.51
C THR A 250 -4.20 1.26 16.77
N SER A 251 -3.81 1.99 15.72
CA SER A 251 -2.87 3.10 15.83
C SER A 251 -3.30 4.26 14.95
N VAL A 252 -2.91 5.46 15.35
CA VAL A 252 -2.96 6.67 14.52
C VAL A 252 -1.55 7.02 14.08
N GLU A 253 -1.33 7.21 12.78
CA GLU A 253 -0.03 7.58 12.23
C GLU A 253 -0.13 8.91 11.47
N HIS A 254 0.80 9.82 11.72
CA HIS A 254 0.88 11.08 11.00
C HIS A 254 2.25 11.26 10.35
N TYR A 255 2.26 11.45 9.03
CA TYR A 255 3.43 11.90 8.27
C TYR A 255 3.26 13.39 7.98
N LYS A 256 4.10 14.19 8.64
CA LYS A 256 4.14 15.64 8.50
C LYS A 256 5.29 16.02 7.58
N ILE A 257 4.96 16.62 6.44
CA ILE A 257 5.95 16.96 5.41
C ILE A 257 6.30 18.44 5.53
N ILE A 258 7.43 18.72 6.19
CA ILE A 258 7.91 20.08 6.45
C ILE A 258 8.30 20.75 5.13
N GLY A 259 7.60 21.83 4.80
CA GLY A 259 7.78 22.54 3.52
C GLY A 259 7.07 21.89 2.33
N GLY A 260 6.49 20.69 2.50
CA GLY A 260 5.75 20.00 1.44
C GLY A 260 4.44 20.69 1.08
N GLY A 261 4.05 20.60 -0.19
CA GLY A 261 2.82 21.17 -0.74
C GLY A 261 1.65 20.17 -0.81
N HIS A 262 0.69 20.47 -1.69
CA HIS A 262 -0.49 19.64 -1.96
C HIS A 262 -0.17 18.49 -2.94
N SER A 263 0.63 17.53 -2.49
CA SER A 263 1.20 16.48 -3.34
C SER A 263 1.12 15.09 -2.70
N TRP A 264 1.32 14.06 -3.53
CA TRP A 264 1.44 12.67 -3.08
C TRP A 264 2.92 12.27 -2.98
N PRO A 265 3.48 12.03 -1.77
CA PRO A 265 4.89 11.72 -1.63
C PRO A 265 5.36 10.51 -2.44
N GLY A 266 6.45 10.70 -3.17
CA GLY A 266 7.03 9.72 -4.09
C GLY A 266 6.30 9.56 -5.43
N ALA A 267 5.27 10.38 -5.71
CA ALA A 267 4.63 10.37 -7.02
C ALA A 267 5.60 10.86 -8.10
N PRO A 268 5.56 10.27 -9.32
CA PRO A 268 6.42 10.69 -10.42
C PRO A 268 6.03 12.05 -11.02
N VAL A 269 4.84 12.57 -10.66
CA VAL A 269 4.31 13.84 -11.13
C VAL A 269 4.43 14.86 -10.00
N ASN A 270 5.31 15.85 -10.18
CA ASN A 270 5.47 16.95 -9.24
C ASN A 270 4.31 17.95 -9.37
N ILE A 271 3.26 17.73 -8.58
CA ILE A 271 2.18 18.69 -8.37
C ILE A 271 2.58 19.54 -7.17
N ASN A 272 3.36 20.62 -7.41
CA ASN A 272 3.98 21.45 -6.36
C ASN A 272 5.16 20.77 -5.63
N ILE A 273 5.61 21.31 -4.49
CA ILE A 273 6.66 20.73 -3.64
C ILE A 273 6.23 19.33 -3.20
N THR A 274 6.89 18.31 -3.74
CA THR A 274 6.58 16.89 -3.55
C THR A 274 7.74 16.22 -2.86
N ASN A 275 7.47 15.62 -1.69
CA ASN A 275 8.50 14.89 -0.97
C ASN A 275 8.82 13.59 -1.69
N MET A 276 10.09 13.38 -1.99
CA MET A 276 10.63 12.23 -2.71
C MET A 276 11.43 11.31 -1.78
N ASP A 277 11.34 11.52 -0.46
CA ASP A 277 12.11 10.74 0.52
C ASP A 277 11.54 9.34 0.78
N PHE A 278 10.24 9.18 0.53
CA PHE A 278 9.54 7.93 0.70
C PHE A 278 8.37 7.81 -0.28
N SER A 279 7.87 6.59 -0.44
CA SER A 279 6.66 6.32 -1.22
C SER A 279 5.45 6.28 -0.28
N ALA A 280 4.52 7.23 -0.44
CA ALA A 280 3.26 7.24 0.32
C ALA A 280 2.49 5.93 0.11
N SER A 281 2.35 5.46 -1.14
CA SER A 281 1.65 4.20 -1.45
C SER A 281 2.24 3.01 -0.68
N LYS A 282 3.58 2.94 -0.56
CA LYS A 282 4.26 1.86 0.17
C LYS A 282 3.96 1.91 1.67
N VAL A 283 4.11 3.08 2.31
CA VAL A 283 3.88 3.20 3.76
C VAL A 283 2.40 3.06 4.11
N ILE A 284 1.51 3.54 3.24
CA ILE A 284 0.06 3.34 3.37
C ILE A 284 -0.27 1.84 3.35
N TRP A 285 0.23 1.08 2.36
CA TRP A 285 -0.04 -0.35 2.33
C TRP A 285 0.54 -1.09 3.54
N GLN A 286 1.78 -0.77 3.92
CA GLN A 286 2.42 -1.33 5.13
C GLN A 286 1.60 -1.06 6.39
N PHE A 287 0.92 0.09 6.45
CA PHE A 287 0.02 0.42 7.54
C PHE A 287 -1.29 -0.36 7.48
N LEU A 288 -2.01 -0.26 6.36
CA LEU A 288 -3.35 -0.83 6.22
C LEU A 288 -3.36 -2.34 6.41
N ARG A 289 -2.37 -3.05 5.85
CA ARG A 289 -2.30 -4.53 5.90
C ARG A 289 -2.15 -5.11 7.30
N LYS A 290 -1.86 -4.28 8.31
CA LYS A 290 -1.77 -4.72 9.72
C LYS A 290 -3.15 -5.03 10.30
N TYR A 291 -4.23 -4.57 9.68
CA TYR A 291 -5.54 -4.50 10.31
C TYR A 291 -6.62 -5.25 9.54
N ASP A 292 -7.56 -5.83 10.27
CA ASP A 292 -8.85 -6.26 9.77
C ASP A 292 -9.98 -5.58 10.57
N MET A 293 -11.23 -5.94 10.27
CA MET A 293 -12.43 -5.43 10.95
C MET A 293 -12.48 -5.73 12.46
N THR A 294 -11.60 -6.59 12.98
CA THR A 294 -11.51 -6.89 14.41
C THR A 294 -10.40 -6.12 15.11
N GLY A 295 -9.35 -5.69 14.40
CA GLY A 295 -8.27 -4.88 14.94
C GLY A 295 -6.92 -5.23 14.32
N LEU A 296 -5.85 -5.08 15.12
CA LEU A 296 -4.51 -5.51 14.74
C LEU A 296 -4.48 -7.02 14.55
N MET A 297 -4.17 -7.45 13.34
CA MET A 297 -4.05 -8.87 13.03
C MET A 297 -2.82 -9.44 13.73
N SER A 298 -2.99 -10.56 14.43
CA SER A 298 -1.86 -11.34 14.94
C SER A 298 -1.02 -11.79 13.75
N SER A 299 0.12 -11.15 13.57
CA SER A 299 0.93 -11.33 12.40
C SER A 299 1.63 -12.70 12.44
N SER A 300 1.23 -13.61 11.55
CA SER A 300 2.19 -14.51 10.89
C SER A 300 3.06 -13.74 9.87
N ASP A 301 2.65 -12.51 9.56
CA ASP A 301 3.25 -11.54 8.65
C ASP A 301 3.93 -10.38 9.42
N GLU A 302 4.68 -10.68 10.49
CA GLU A 302 5.79 -9.80 10.83
C GLU A 302 6.72 -9.96 9.63
N MET A 303 6.55 -9.07 8.67
CA MET A 303 7.49 -8.90 7.59
C MET A 303 8.82 -8.62 8.31
N GLU A 304 9.65 -9.68 8.37
CA GLU A 304 11.03 -9.79 8.81
C GLU A 304 11.90 -8.69 8.17
N SER A 305 11.57 -7.44 8.43
CA SER A 305 12.25 -6.28 7.87
C SER A 305 13.62 -6.09 8.50
N SER A 306 13.96 -6.87 9.54
CA SER A 306 15.27 -6.90 10.18
C SER A 306 15.73 -8.27 10.67
N VAL A 307 15.30 -9.42 10.09
CA VAL A 307 15.82 -10.70 10.61
C VAL A 307 17.30 -10.90 10.33
N PHE A 308 17.83 -10.42 9.20
CA PHE A 308 19.28 -10.47 8.96
C PHE A 308 19.93 -9.09 8.89
N GLN A 309 20.97 -8.91 9.70
CA GLN A 309 21.92 -7.80 9.58
C GLN A 309 23.18 -8.32 8.90
N ILE A 310 23.77 -7.53 8.00
CA ILE A 310 25.01 -7.89 7.33
C ILE A 310 26.00 -6.73 7.38
N GLY A 311 27.22 -7.02 7.81
CA GLY A 311 28.27 -6.01 7.87
C GLY A 311 29.64 -6.59 8.20
N PRO A 312 30.73 -5.82 8.05
CA PRO A 312 30.74 -4.42 7.61
C PRO A 312 30.48 -4.26 6.10
N ASN A 313 29.95 -3.10 5.69
CA ASN A 313 29.80 -2.71 4.28
C ASN A 313 30.16 -1.21 4.14
N PRO A 314 31.29 -0.83 3.51
CA PRO A 314 32.21 -1.68 2.77
C PRO A 314 32.93 -2.73 3.64
N SER A 315 33.24 -3.88 3.05
CA SER A 315 33.90 -5.02 3.67
C SER A 315 35.36 -5.13 3.25
N ASN A 316 36.20 -5.72 4.10
CA ASN A 316 37.60 -6.01 3.80
C ASN A 316 37.77 -7.54 3.63
N GLY A 317 37.17 -8.09 2.57
CA GLY A 317 37.17 -9.52 2.24
C GLY A 317 36.17 -10.39 3.00
N TRP A 318 35.52 -9.87 4.05
CA TRP A 318 34.61 -10.64 4.91
C TRP A 318 33.42 -9.80 5.39
N VAL A 319 32.26 -10.46 5.49
CA VAL A 319 31.08 -9.93 6.20
C VAL A 319 30.55 -10.95 7.19
N THR A 320 29.88 -10.46 8.22
CA THR A 320 29.14 -11.25 9.19
C THR A 320 27.67 -11.04 8.93
N LEU A 321 26.95 -12.13 8.71
CA LEU A 321 25.50 -12.18 8.73
C LEU A 321 25.08 -12.56 10.15
N THR A 322 24.14 -11.82 10.75
CA THR A 322 23.52 -12.18 12.03
C THR A 322 22.01 -12.26 11.86
N SER A 323 21.40 -13.31 12.41
CA SER A 323 19.95 -13.49 12.46
C SER A 323 19.39 -13.23 13.86
N ALA A 324 18.15 -12.75 13.93
CA ALA A 324 17.43 -12.60 15.20
C ALA A 324 17.02 -13.94 15.84
N SER A 325 16.91 -15.00 15.03
CA SER A 325 16.52 -16.35 15.45
C SER A 325 17.33 -17.43 14.71
N ALA A 326 17.60 -18.56 15.39
CA ALA A 326 18.23 -19.73 14.79
C ALA A 326 17.19 -20.45 13.91
N ASN A 327 17.43 -20.43 12.60
CA ASN A 327 16.60 -21.09 11.60
C ASN A 327 17.49 -21.59 10.47
N PRO A 328 17.16 -22.71 9.82
CA PRO A 328 17.89 -23.18 8.64
C PRO A 328 17.88 -22.13 7.54
N MET A 329 19.07 -21.68 7.16
CA MET A 329 19.32 -20.68 6.13
C MET A 329 20.26 -21.24 5.07
N LYS A 330 19.95 -20.92 3.81
CA LYS A 330 20.86 -21.05 2.68
C LYS A 330 21.32 -19.66 2.26
N ILE A 331 22.63 -19.47 2.21
CA ILE A 331 23.25 -18.19 1.84
C ILE A 331 24.03 -18.40 0.54
N THR A 332 23.78 -17.58 -0.47
CA THR A 332 24.47 -17.64 -1.76
C THR A 332 25.10 -16.30 -2.08
N VAL A 333 26.39 -16.30 -2.38
CA VAL A 333 27.14 -15.11 -2.78
C VAL A 333 27.28 -15.10 -4.28
N TYR A 334 26.93 -13.99 -4.91
CA TYR A 334 27.06 -13.73 -6.33
C TYR A 334 28.03 -12.57 -6.57
N ASP A 335 28.77 -12.60 -7.67
CA ASP A 335 29.47 -11.42 -8.16
C ASP A 335 28.53 -10.45 -8.89
N ALA A 336 29.08 -9.33 -9.34
CA ALA A 336 28.34 -8.29 -10.06
C ALA A 336 27.68 -8.76 -11.36
N LEU A 337 28.10 -9.90 -11.92
CA LEU A 337 27.56 -10.50 -13.14
C LEU A 337 26.54 -11.61 -12.84
N GLY A 338 26.22 -11.85 -11.56
CA GLY A 338 25.27 -12.87 -11.13
C GLY A 338 25.86 -14.29 -11.10
N LYS A 339 27.17 -14.46 -11.20
CA LYS A 339 27.80 -15.78 -11.08
C LYS A 339 28.00 -16.13 -9.60
N ILE A 340 27.63 -17.35 -9.22
CA ILE A 340 27.77 -17.87 -7.86
C ILE A 340 29.25 -18.02 -7.50
N GLN A 341 29.65 -17.42 -6.38
CA GLN A 341 31.01 -17.45 -5.82
C GLN A 341 31.16 -18.47 -4.68
N SER A 342 30.10 -18.60 -3.86
CA SER A 342 30.05 -19.53 -2.72
C SER A 342 28.61 -19.71 -2.23
N THR A 343 28.34 -20.85 -1.60
CA THR A 343 27.09 -21.16 -0.92
C THR A 343 27.36 -21.71 0.48
N TYR A 344 26.60 -21.25 1.47
CA TYR A 344 26.66 -21.70 2.86
C TYR A 344 25.29 -22.19 3.30
N ASN A 345 25.24 -23.22 4.15
CA ASN A 345 24.04 -23.60 4.88
C ASN A 345 24.37 -23.53 6.37
N THR A 346 23.50 -22.91 7.16
CA THR A 346 23.69 -22.77 8.61
C THR A 346 22.34 -22.70 9.32
N GLU A 347 22.33 -23.11 10.58
CA GLU A 347 21.21 -22.92 11.51
C GLU A 347 21.59 -21.92 12.62
N ASP A 348 22.82 -21.40 12.60
CA ASP A 348 23.37 -20.54 13.63
C ASP A 348 22.83 -19.11 13.53
N PHE A 349 22.79 -18.42 14.67
CA PHE A 349 22.43 -17.01 14.75
C PHE A 349 23.44 -16.07 14.07
N SER A 350 24.63 -16.56 13.72
CA SER A 350 25.64 -15.75 13.06
C SER A 350 26.58 -16.60 12.22
N ILE A 351 26.97 -16.08 11.06
CA ILE A 351 27.94 -16.71 10.17
C ILE A 351 28.84 -15.65 9.51
N LYS A 352 30.14 -15.96 9.43
CA LYS A 352 31.11 -15.19 8.63
C LYS A 352 31.14 -15.71 7.20
N ILE A 353 31.05 -14.79 6.25
CA ILE A 353 30.99 -15.03 4.81
C ILE A 353 32.21 -14.38 4.17
N GLN A 354 32.98 -15.16 3.41
CA GLN A 354 34.10 -14.64 2.63
C GLN A 354 33.61 -14.07 1.29
N LEU A 355 34.11 -12.90 0.92
CA LEU A 355 33.92 -12.30 -0.40
C LEU A 355 35.21 -12.44 -1.19
N LYS A 356 35.16 -13.25 -2.25
CA LYS A 356 36.34 -13.59 -3.07
C LYS A 356 36.76 -12.48 -4.02
N ASN A 357 35.81 -11.66 -4.47
CA ASN A 357 36.03 -10.65 -5.49
C ASN A 357 35.96 -9.26 -4.88
N SER A 358 36.92 -8.40 -5.24
CA SER A 358 36.86 -6.96 -5.02
C SER A 358 35.67 -6.35 -5.77
N GLY A 359 35.12 -5.27 -5.25
CA GLY A 359 34.00 -4.55 -5.85
C GLY A 359 32.64 -5.06 -5.38
N LEU A 360 31.67 -5.02 -6.28
CA LEU A 360 30.27 -5.26 -5.94
C LEU A 360 29.94 -6.76 -5.85
N ASN A 361 29.39 -7.17 -4.71
CA ASN A 361 28.91 -8.52 -4.46
C ASN A 361 27.45 -8.50 -3.99
N TYR A 362 26.70 -9.56 -4.30
CA TYR A 362 25.33 -9.75 -3.84
C TYR A 362 25.24 -10.98 -2.96
N ILE A 363 24.58 -10.87 -1.82
CA ILE A 363 24.45 -11.97 -0.84
C ILE A 363 22.97 -12.24 -0.65
N GLN A 364 22.51 -13.36 -1.18
CA GLN A 364 21.13 -13.82 -1.02
C GLN A 364 21.04 -14.77 0.17
N VAL A 365 20.12 -14.50 1.07
CA VAL A 365 19.79 -15.32 2.24
C VAL A 365 18.38 -15.86 2.03
N SER A 366 18.24 -17.18 2.04
CA SER A 366 16.97 -17.88 1.88
C SER A 366 16.68 -18.74 3.11
N SER A 367 15.55 -18.51 3.77
CA SER A 367 14.95 -19.37 4.78
C SER A 367 13.71 -20.08 4.20
N LYS A 368 12.99 -20.86 5.01
CA LYS A 368 11.73 -21.52 4.58
C LYS A 368 10.63 -20.54 4.17
N SER A 369 10.64 -19.32 4.72
CA SER A 369 9.57 -18.32 4.57
C SER A 369 10.03 -17.03 3.87
N LEU A 370 11.34 -16.77 3.78
CA LEU A 370 11.87 -15.52 3.25
C LEU A 370 13.07 -15.75 2.32
N THR A 371 13.19 -14.95 1.26
CA THR A 371 14.45 -14.76 0.54
C THR A 371 14.77 -13.26 0.45
N LYS A 372 15.96 -12.86 0.88
CA LYS A 372 16.42 -11.46 0.89
C LYS A 372 17.83 -11.34 0.31
N THR A 373 18.07 -10.30 -0.48
CA THR A 373 19.37 -10.06 -1.13
C THR A 373 19.99 -8.76 -0.62
N TYR A 374 21.26 -8.85 -0.22
CA TYR A 374 22.06 -7.73 0.27
C TYR A 374 23.12 -7.34 -0.76
N LYS A 375 23.33 -6.03 -0.90
CA LYS A 375 24.37 -5.44 -1.73
C LYS A 375 25.58 -5.10 -0.85
N VAL A 376 26.73 -5.71 -1.09
CA VAL A 376 27.96 -5.47 -0.33
C VAL A 376 29.10 -5.07 -1.25
N VAL A 377 29.83 -4.01 -0.86
CA VAL A 377 31.06 -3.59 -1.54
C VAL A 377 32.24 -4.20 -0.80
N ASN A 378 33.07 -4.99 -1.48
CA ASN A 378 34.35 -5.47 -0.97
C ASN A 378 35.47 -4.56 -1.49
N ILE A 379 36.29 -4.01 -0.60
CA ILE A 379 37.40 -3.13 -0.95
C ILE A 379 38.76 -3.84 -0.97
N GLN A 380 38.78 -5.15 -0.71
CA GLN A 380 39.97 -6.00 -0.78
C GLN A 380 40.12 -6.68 -2.13
#